data_AF-A0AAU3UX85-F1
#
_entry.id   AF-A0AAU3UX85-F1
#
_cell.length_a   1.000
_cell.length_b   1.000
_cell.length_c   1.000
_cell.angle_alpha   90.00
_cell.angle_beta   90.00
_cell.angle_gamma   90.00
#
_symmetry.space_group_name_H-M   'P 1'
#
loop_
_entity.id
_entity.type
_entity.pdbx_description
1 polymer ?
#
loop_
_entity_poly.entity_id
_entity_poly.type
_entity_poly.pdbx_seq_one_letter_code
_entity_poly.pdbx_strand_id
1 'polypeptide(L)'
;MAIEADHQVIMELPINVDMLAGLRETARLAATHHSTQIEGNRLTQAQVAEALAGAHFLGRERDEAQVRNYYRALEHIENGPRRHTDPVRT
;
A
#
# COMPACT_ATOMS: atom_id res chain seq x y z
N MET A 1 -7.51 -21.23 12.82
CA MET A 1 -8.61 -20.31 12.47
C MET A 1 -8.51 -18.96 13.21
N ALA A 2 -7.31 -18.51 13.62
CA ALA A 2 -7.19 -17.19 14.27
C ALA A 2 -7.33 -16.06 13.23
N ILE A 3 -6.69 -16.21 12.07
CA ILE A 3 -6.76 -15.26 10.95
C ILE A 3 -8.21 -15.05 10.49
N GLU A 4 -8.98 -16.13 10.38
CA GLU A 4 -10.36 -16.12 9.91
C GLU A 4 -11.30 -15.48 10.94
N ALA A 5 -11.05 -15.71 12.23
CA ALA A 5 -11.77 -15.05 13.31
C ALA A 5 -11.48 -13.54 13.33
N ASP A 6 -10.21 -13.14 13.24
CA ASP A 6 -9.80 -11.73 13.20
C ASP A 6 -10.34 -11.02 11.94
N HIS A 7 -10.33 -11.70 10.80
CA HIS A 7 -10.91 -11.20 9.56
C HIS A 7 -12.41 -10.93 9.70
N GLN A 8 -13.16 -11.85 10.33
CA GLN A 8 -14.59 -11.65 10.55
C GLN A 8 -14.87 -10.43 11.43
N VAL A 9 -14.08 -10.24 12.49
CA VAL A 9 -14.17 -9.05 13.35
C VAL A 9 -13.96 -7.77 12.55
N ILE A 10 -12.94 -7.72 11.69
CA ILE A 10 -12.66 -6.54 10.85
C ILE A 10 -13.82 -6.26 9.87
N MET A 11 -14.40 -7.30 9.27
CA MET A 11 -15.50 -7.16 8.32
C MET A 11 -16.79 -6.61 8.95
N GLU A 12 -16.97 -6.79 10.26
CA GLU A 12 -18.13 -6.33 11.02
C GLU A 12 -17.93 -4.95 11.66
N LEU A 13 -16.72 -4.38 11.60
CA LEU A 13 -16.45 -3.06 12.18
C LEU A 13 -17.28 -1.97 11.50
N PRO A 14 -17.89 -1.03 12.27
CA PRO A 14 -18.59 0.11 11.69
C PRO A 14 -17.58 1.13 11.15
N ILE A 15 -17.12 0.92 9.92
CA ILE A 15 -16.16 1.78 9.24
C ILE A 15 -16.87 2.76 8.30
N ASN A 16 -16.71 4.06 8.54
CA ASN A 16 -17.21 5.09 7.63
C ASN A 16 -16.25 5.31 6.44
N VAL A 17 -16.73 6.02 5.41
CA VAL A 17 -15.99 6.21 4.15
C VAL A 17 -14.66 6.94 4.35
N ASP A 18 -14.63 7.98 5.20
CA ASP A 18 -13.43 8.77 5.46
C ASP A 18 -12.36 7.93 6.19
N MET A 19 -12.78 7.15 7.19
CA MET A 19 -11.90 6.24 7.92
C MET A 19 -11.37 5.14 6.99
N LEU A 20 -12.21 4.57 6.13
CA LEU A 20 -11.78 3.59 5.14
C LEU A 20 -10.73 4.17 4.17
N ALA A 21 -10.92 5.42 3.73
CA ALA A 21 -9.96 6.11 2.87
C ALA A 21 -8.60 6.29 3.58
N GLY A 22 -8.60 6.76 4.83
CA GLY A 22 -7.38 6.93 5.62
C GLY A 22 -6.67 5.61 5.95
N LEU A 23 -7.42 4.54 6.25
CA LEU A 23 -6.85 3.20 6.46
C LEU A 23 -6.18 2.67 5.19
N ARG A 24 -6.80 2.85 4.02
CA ARG A 24 -6.20 2.46 2.72
C ARG A 24 -4.96 3.26 2.40
N GLU A 25 -4.98 4.57 2.64
CA GLU A 25 -3.80 5.43 2.45
C GLU A 25 -2.63 4.98 3.33
N THR A 26 -2.90 4.76 4.63
CA THR A 26 -1.89 4.28 5.58
C THR A 26 -1.33 2.92 5.17
N ALA A 27 -2.20 2.00 4.73
CA ALA A 27 -1.79 0.68 4.25
C ALA A 27 -0.92 0.77 3.00
N ARG A 28 -1.26 1.62 2.01
CA ARG A 28 -0.45 1.82 0.81
C ARG A 28 0.92 2.43 1.12
N LEU A 29 0.99 3.40 2.04
CA LEU A 29 2.26 3.97 2.49
C LEU A 29 3.16 2.91 3.14
N ALA A 30 2.61 2.12 4.06
CA ALA A 30 3.34 1.05 4.75
C ALA A 30 3.80 -0.05 3.77
N ALA A 31 2.91 -0.49 2.89
CA ALA A 31 3.22 -1.49 1.86
C ALA A 31 4.33 -1.00 0.92
N THR A 32 4.29 0.27 0.51
CA THR A 32 5.33 0.88 -0.33
C THR A 32 6.67 0.92 0.39
N HIS A 33 6.68 1.37 1.65
CA HIS A 33 7.91 1.45 2.44
C HIS A 33 8.57 0.07 2.58
N HIS A 34 7.84 -0.92 3.09
CA HIS A 34 8.44 -2.22 3.36
C HIS A 34 8.78 -3.00 2.08
N SER A 35 7.96 -2.90 1.03
CA SER A 35 8.24 -3.61 -0.22
C SER A 35 9.47 -3.06 -0.94
N THR A 36 9.65 -1.74 -0.95
CA THR A 36 10.87 -1.15 -1.53
C THR A 36 12.09 -1.34 -0.62
N GLN A 37 11.89 -1.37 0.70
CA GLN A 37 12.97 -1.58 1.68
C GLN A 37 13.61 -2.97 1.55
N ILE A 38 12.81 -4.03 1.34
CA ILE A 38 13.37 -5.38 1.14
C ILE A 38 14.18 -5.50 -0.16
N GLU A 39 13.96 -4.60 -1.12
CA GLU A 39 14.73 -4.48 -2.36
C GLU A 39 15.98 -3.58 -2.21
N GLY A 40 16.22 -3.03 -1.02
CA GLY A 40 17.41 -2.23 -0.68
C GLY A 40 17.19 -0.72 -0.71
N ASN A 41 15.95 -0.25 -0.88
CA ASN A 41 15.62 1.17 -0.71
C ASN A 41 15.87 1.59 0.76
N ARG A 42 16.52 2.74 0.96
CA ARG A 42 16.90 3.22 2.30
C ARG A 42 16.10 4.44 2.79
N LEU A 43 15.08 4.87 2.05
CA LEU A 43 14.18 5.91 2.52
C LEU A 43 13.40 5.41 3.75
N THR A 44 13.31 6.25 4.78
CA THR A 44 12.47 5.97 5.95
C THR A 44 10.98 6.07 5.58
N GLN A 45 10.10 5.52 6.42
CA GLN A 45 8.66 5.65 6.19
C GLN A 45 8.19 7.11 6.05
N ALA A 46 8.78 8.04 6.82
CA ALA A 46 8.51 9.47 6.67
C ALA A 46 8.98 10.01 5.32
N GLN A 47 10.19 9.64 4.89
CA GLN A 47 10.73 10.04 3.58
C GLN A 47 9.96 9.44 2.40
N VAL A 48 9.35 8.26 2.56
CA VAL A 48 8.42 7.70 1.57
C VAL A 48 7.22 8.63 1.37
N ALA A 49 6.61 9.09 2.47
CA ALA A 49 5.51 10.05 2.39
C ALA A 49 5.96 11.38 1.74
N GLU A 50 7.13 11.89 2.11
CA GLU A 50 7.71 13.10 1.50
C GLU A 50 7.99 12.91 0.00
N ALA A 51 8.56 11.77 -0.41
CA ALA A 51 8.84 11.45 -1.82
C ALA A 51 7.55 11.39 -2.67
N LEU A 52 6.45 10.90 -2.09
CA LEU A 52 5.13 10.88 -2.72
C LEU A 52 4.50 12.29 -2.77
N ALA A 53 4.80 13.15 -1.80
CA ALA A 53 4.45 14.57 -1.81
C ALA A 53 5.33 15.41 -2.76
N GLY A 54 6.32 14.80 -3.43
CA GLY A 54 7.17 15.46 -4.42
C GLY A 54 8.53 15.93 -3.91
N ALA A 55 8.95 15.51 -2.71
CA ALA A 55 10.30 15.78 -2.23
C ALA A 55 11.38 15.08 -3.08
N HIS A 56 12.56 15.69 -3.09
CA HIS A 56 13.74 15.18 -3.76
C HIS A 56 14.91 15.02 -2.77
N PHE A 57 15.60 13.90 -2.88
CA PHE A 57 16.72 13.48 -2.05
C PHE A 57 17.94 13.26 -2.94
N LEU A 58 18.91 14.17 -2.85
CA LEU A 58 20.12 14.15 -3.67
C LEU A 58 20.84 12.80 -3.56
N GLY A 59 21.16 12.16 -4.71
CA GLY A 59 21.81 10.86 -4.77
C GLY A 59 20.89 9.67 -4.45
N ARG A 60 19.58 9.92 -4.30
CA ARG A 60 18.54 8.91 -4.01
C ARG A 60 17.41 8.96 -5.03
N GLU A 61 17.65 9.51 -6.21
CA GLU A 61 16.66 9.70 -7.27
C GLU A 61 16.05 8.35 -7.70
N ARG A 62 16.86 7.28 -7.69
CA ARG A 62 16.41 5.91 -7.94
C ARG A 62 15.47 5.40 -6.83
N ASP A 63 15.78 5.68 -5.57
CA ASP A 63 14.97 5.25 -4.42
C ASP A 63 13.61 5.95 -4.46
N GLU A 64 13.59 7.26 -4.77
CA GLU A 64 12.35 8.01 -4.97
C GLU A 64 11.50 7.47 -6.13
N ALA A 65 12.13 7.17 -7.27
CA ALA A 65 11.43 6.65 -8.43
C ALA A 65 10.78 5.29 -8.13
N GLN A 66 11.48 4.40 -7.42
CA GLN A 66 10.92 3.13 -6.97
C GLN A 66 9.71 3.33 -6.06
N VAL A 67 9.81 4.22 -5.06
CA VAL A 67 8.69 4.56 -4.17
C VAL A 67 7.47 5.04 -4.95
N ARG A 68 7.65 6.04 -5.82
CA ARG A 68 6.55 6.61 -6.62
C ARG A 68 5.93 5.58 -7.56
N ASN A 69 6.75 4.75 -8.20
CA ASN A 69 6.27 3.74 -9.14
C ASN A 69 5.52 2.62 -8.42
N TYR A 70 6.04 2.14 -7.29
CA TYR A 70 5.38 1.09 -6.51
C TYR A 70 4.04 1.57 -5.94
N TYR A 71 4.00 2.79 -5.38
CA TYR A 71 2.76 3.38 -4.88
C TYR A 71 1.69 3.50 -5.98
N ARG A 72 2.08 3.98 -7.18
CA ARG A 72 1.19 4.04 -8.36
C ARG A 72 0.71 2.66 -8.81
N ALA A 73 1.56 1.63 -8.71
CA ALA A 73 1.16 0.27 -9.04
C ALA A 73 0.07 -0.25 -8.09
N LEU A 74 0.18 0.01 -6.78
CA LEU A 74 -0.86 -0.32 -5.80
C LEU A 74 -2.18 0.38 -6.12
N GLU A 75 -2.13 1.69 -6.41
CA GLU A 75 -3.31 2.46 -6.80
C GLU A 75 -3.97 1.92 -8.07
N HIS A 76 -3.17 1.52 -9.07
CA HIS A 76 -3.67 0.91 -10.30
C HIS A 76 -4.36 -0.44 -10.05
N ILE A 77 -3.82 -1.27 -9.15
CA ILE A 77 -4.42 -2.56 -8.79
C ILE A 77 -5.77 -2.36 -8.08
N GLU A 78 -5.85 -1.39 -7.17
CA GLU A 78 -7.08 -1.11 -6.42
C GLU A 78 -8.20 -0.52 -7.29
N ASN A 79 -7.85 0.37 -8.22
CA ASN A 79 -8.80 1.04 -9.10
C ASN A 79 -9.06 0.29 -10.42
N GLY A 80 -8.22 -0.69 -10.75
CA GLY A 80 -8.33 -1.49 -11.95
C GLY A 80 -9.53 -2.43 -11.92
N PRO A 81 -9.96 -2.95 -13.09
CA PRO A 81 -10.99 -3.97 -13.12
C PRO A 81 -10.51 -5.19 -12.34
N ARG A 82 -11.22 -5.55 -11.26
CA ARG A 82 -11.01 -6.81 -10.56
C ARG A 82 -11.15 -7.92 -11.58
N ARG A 83 -10.04 -8.57 -11.95
CA ARG A 83 -10.13 -9.82 -12.70
C ARG A 83 -10.98 -10.75 -11.83
N HIS A 84 -12.12 -11.19 -12.35
CA HIS A 84 -12.88 -12.29 -11.75
C HIS A 84 -11.92 -13.49 -11.75
N THR A 85 -11.27 -13.74 -10.63
CA THR A 85 -10.68 -15.04 -10.38
C THR A 85 -11.85 -15.94 -10.05
N ASP A 86 -12.20 -16.82 -10.99
CA ASP A 86 -13.20 -17.85 -10.77
C ASP A 86 -12.90 -18.56 -9.44
N PRO A 87 -13.91 -18.79 -8.58
CA PRO A 87 -13.69 -19.55 -7.37
C PRO A 87 -13.19 -20.93 -7.79
N VAL A 88 -12.07 -21.36 -7.21
CA VAL A 88 -11.54 -22.72 -7.37
C VAL A 88 -12.69 -23.67 -7.03
N ARG A 89 -13.23 -24.32 -8.06
CA ARG A 89 -14.20 -25.40 -7.94
C ARG A 89 -13.45 -26.59 -7.35
N THR A 90 -13.55 -26.77 -6.04
CA THR A 90 -13.30 -28.05 -5.37
C THR A 90 -14.62 -28.75 -5.13
#